data_AF-A0A5N5K1H5-F1
#
_entry.id   AF-A0A5N5K1H5-F1
#
_cell.length_a   1.000
_cell.length_b   1.000
_cell.length_c   1.000
_cell.angle_alpha   90.00
_cell.angle_beta   90.00
_cell.angle_gamma   90.00
#
_symmetry.space_group_name_H-M   'P 1'
#
loop_
_entity.id
_entity.type
_entity.pdbx_description
1 polymer ?
#
loop_
_entity_poly.entity_id
_entity_poly.type
_entity_poly.pdbx_seq_one_letter_code
_entity_poly.pdbx_strand_id
1 'polypeptide(L)'
;MASFATTHGPLISLKLGKQLLVVGSSKRAATEILKSHDRLLSARYVFKAALFESHVLDRIAIVWATQCSDGWKSLRALCKNELFSATAIESQAVLREKKIEEMVEFIGRREGEVVRIGEVVLAIVFNTIANLIFSVDLIGLEDDGAATGLKSLMWRMMKLGATPNIADFYPILGGIDLQGLKRKMAVCVNQMFGIWGKHIKERREKHVQDGPRSDFLDVFLANGFEDLQINWVAMVCKLRLIRSRHRLTKQNKTN
;
A
#
# COMPACT_ATOMS: atom_id res chain seq x y z
N MET A 1 13.69 19.92 4.89
CA MET A 1 13.35 19.64 6.32
C MET A 1 14.56 19.22 7.14
N ALA A 2 15.43 18.32 6.67
CA ALA A 2 16.65 17.96 7.41
C ALA A 2 17.55 19.17 7.75
N SER A 3 17.71 20.12 6.82
CA SER A 3 18.42 21.38 7.05
C SER A 3 17.77 22.29 8.08
N PHE A 4 16.48 22.17 8.38
CA PHE A 4 15.87 22.95 9.46
C PHE A 4 16.25 22.42 10.83
N ALA A 5 16.58 21.12 10.94
CA ALA A 5 16.98 20.52 12.20
C ALA A 5 18.35 21.01 12.68
N THR A 6 19.23 21.42 11.75
CA THR A 6 20.54 21.98 12.11
C THR A 6 20.41 23.33 12.80
N THR A 7 19.41 24.13 12.43
CA THR A 7 19.20 25.48 12.96
C THR A 7 18.23 25.50 14.15
N HIS A 8 17.15 24.72 14.09
CA HIS A 8 16.04 24.78 15.06
C HIS A 8 16.02 23.59 16.03
N GLY A 9 16.97 22.66 15.90
CA GLY A 9 17.06 21.48 16.73
C GLY A 9 16.19 20.29 16.25
N PRO A 10 16.18 19.19 17.04
CA PRO A 10 15.64 17.91 16.60
C PRO A 10 14.10 17.77 16.65
N LEU A 11 13.41 18.79 17.17
CA LEU A 11 11.95 18.85 17.23
C LEU A 11 11.52 20.23 16.72
N ILE A 12 10.85 20.26 15.57
CA ILE A 12 10.60 21.49 14.81
C ILE A 12 9.09 21.66 14.62
N SER A 13 8.59 22.84 14.95
CA SER A 13 7.21 23.24 14.63
C SER A 13 7.19 24.01 13.32
N LEU A 14 6.46 23.50 12.34
CA LEU A 14 6.29 24.11 11.02
C LEU A 14 4.81 24.45 10.81
N LYS A 15 4.53 25.66 10.35
CA LYS A 15 3.17 26.08 9.99
C LYS A 15 2.99 26.03 8.48
N LEU A 16 2.22 25.06 8.00
CA LEU A 16 1.86 24.89 6.60
C LEU A 16 0.47 25.49 6.36
N GLY A 17 0.43 26.77 5.93
CA GLY A 17 -0.80 27.55 5.87
C GLY A 17 -1.40 27.77 7.27
N LYS A 18 -2.55 27.14 7.56
CA LYS A 18 -3.20 27.12 8.88
C LYS A 18 -2.94 25.82 9.65
N GLN A 19 -2.31 24.82 9.03
CA GLN A 19 -2.01 23.53 9.64
C GLN A 19 -0.65 23.56 10.37
N LEU A 20 -0.63 23.09 11.62
CA LEU A 20 0.63 22.87 12.35
C LEU A 20 1.15 21.45 12.06
N LEU A 21 2.44 21.36 11.72
CA LEU A 21 3.19 20.12 11.55
C LEU A 21 4.36 20.12 12.52
N VAL A 22 4.47 19.10 13.36
CA VAL A 22 5.63 18.89 14.23
C VAL A 22 6.52 17.81 13.62
N VAL A 23 7.81 18.11 13.47
CA VAL A 23 8.80 17.22 12.86
C VAL A 23 9.80 16.76 13.91
N GLY A 24 9.88 15.45 14.16
CA GLY A 24 10.95 14.84 14.94
C GLY A 24 12.07 14.32 14.03
N SER A 25 13.27 14.90 14.12
CA SER A 25 14.40 14.62 13.22
C SER A 25 15.58 13.92 13.91
N SER A 26 15.38 13.37 15.10
CA SER A 26 16.37 12.56 15.82
C SER A 26 15.82 11.21 16.26
N LYS A 27 16.71 10.25 16.51
CA LYS A 27 16.34 8.94 17.09
C LYS A 27 15.59 9.10 18.41
N ARG A 28 15.99 10.05 19.26
CA ARG A 28 15.32 10.34 20.54
C ARG A 28 13.89 10.84 20.30
N ALA A 29 13.71 11.85 19.46
CA ALA A 29 12.38 12.36 19.12
C ALA A 29 11.48 11.28 18.49
N ALA A 30 12.02 10.47 17.57
CA ALA A 30 11.27 9.35 16.99
C ALA A 30 10.87 8.29 18.02
N THR A 31 11.72 8.01 19.01
CA THR A 31 11.41 7.08 20.11
C THR A 31 10.29 7.63 21.00
N GLU A 32 10.36 8.91 21.35
CA GLU A 32 9.30 9.57 22.13
C GLU A 32 7.95 9.54 21.42
N ILE A 33 7.94 9.83 20.10
CA ILE A 33 6.70 9.91 19.32
C ILE A 33 6.12 8.53 19.01
N LEU A 34 6.95 7.58 18.57
CA LEU A 34 6.49 6.31 18.01
C LEU A 34 6.50 5.15 19.02
N LYS A 35 7.01 5.35 20.23
CA LYS A 35 7.02 4.34 21.30
C LYS A 35 6.52 4.87 22.63
N SER A 36 7.14 5.91 23.18
CA SER A 36 6.80 6.37 24.53
C SER A 36 5.36 6.94 24.60
N HIS A 37 4.93 7.63 23.54
CA HIS A 37 3.60 8.26 23.44
C HIS A 37 2.77 7.72 22.27
N ASP A 38 3.06 6.50 21.82
CA ASP A 38 2.45 5.91 20.62
C ASP A 38 0.92 5.85 20.71
N ARG A 39 0.36 5.57 21.89
CA ARG A 39 -1.09 5.52 22.10
C ARG A 39 -1.77 6.86 21.81
N LEU A 40 -1.12 7.97 22.16
CA LEU A 40 -1.66 9.32 21.95
C LEU A 40 -1.39 9.83 20.52
N LEU A 41 -0.26 9.43 19.93
CA LEU A 41 0.24 9.97 18.65
C LEU A 41 0.09 9.00 17.46
N SER A 42 -0.64 7.90 17.64
CA SER A 42 -0.89 6.90 16.59
C SER A 42 -1.98 7.31 15.60
N ALA A 43 -2.76 8.35 15.91
CA ALA A 43 -3.78 8.89 15.03
C ALA A 43 -3.16 9.38 13.71
N ARG A 44 -3.88 9.21 12.61
CA ARG A 44 -3.40 9.58 11.28
C ARG A 44 -4.16 10.77 10.75
N TYR A 45 -3.42 11.69 10.15
CA TYR A 45 -4.01 12.77 9.37
C TYR A 45 -4.61 12.20 8.10
N VAL A 46 -5.90 12.44 7.88
CA VAL A 46 -6.59 12.10 6.64
C VAL A 46 -6.61 13.32 5.73
N PHE A 47 -5.96 13.19 4.59
CA PHE A 47 -5.99 14.20 3.53
C PHE A 47 -7.43 14.50 3.12
N LYS A 48 -7.74 15.77 2.84
CA LYS A 48 -9.05 16.21 2.34
C LYS A 48 -9.41 15.58 0.99
N ALA A 49 -8.42 15.07 0.25
CA ALA A 49 -8.62 14.28 -0.96
C ALA A 49 -9.09 12.83 -0.71
N ALA A 50 -9.20 12.40 0.55
CA ALA A 50 -9.69 11.07 0.89
C ALA A 50 -11.14 10.89 0.42
N LEU A 51 -11.43 9.69 -0.08
CA LEU A 51 -12.71 9.36 -0.70
C LEU A 51 -13.81 9.08 0.32
N PHE A 52 -13.42 8.54 1.47
CA PHE A 52 -14.33 8.11 2.51
C PHE A 52 -14.14 8.94 3.77
N GLU A 53 -15.20 9.04 4.57
CA GLU A 53 -15.15 9.64 5.88
C GLU A 53 -14.30 8.80 6.85
N SER A 54 -13.80 9.45 7.90
CA SER A 54 -12.91 8.84 8.89
C SER A 54 -13.47 7.54 9.48
N HIS A 55 -14.75 7.55 9.88
CA HIS A 55 -15.40 6.41 10.50
C HIS A 55 -15.51 5.19 9.57
N VAL A 56 -15.57 5.42 8.25
CA VAL A 56 -15.54 4.36 7.25
C VAL A 56 -14.11 3.85 7.07
N LEU A 57 -13.13 4.76 6.93
CA LEU A 57 -11.71 4.42 6.81
C LEU A 57 -11.20 3.57 7.97
N ASP A 58 -11.66 3.84 9.20
CA ASP A 58 -11.30 3.07 10.39
C ASP A 58 -11.74 1.59 10.34
N ARG A 59 -12.71 1.24 9.48
CA ARG A 59 -13.19 -0.14 9.28
C ARG A 59 -12.58 -0.83 8.08
N ILE A 60 -12.15 -0.08 7.06
CA ILE A 60 -11.77 -0.64 5.76
C ILE A 60 -10.29 -0.44 5.39
N ALA A 61 -9.57 0.50 6.02
CA ALA A 61 -8.24 0.91 5.56
C ALA A 61 -7.15 0.70 6.63
N ILE A 62 -6.13 -0.10 6.31
CA ILE A 62 -4.97 -0.29 7.19
C ILE A 62 -4.07 0.95 7.22
N VAL A 63 -3.90 1.64 6.07
CA VAL A 63 -2.98 2.78 5.90
C VAL A 63 -3.63 4.12 6.24
N TRP A 64 -4.94 4.26 6.07
CA TRP A 64 -5.64 5.54 6.28
C TRP A 64 -6.66 5.53 7.41
N ALA A 65 -6.72 4.47 8.23
CA ALA A 65 -7.45 4.54 9.49
C ALA A 65 -6.92 5.69 10.35
N THR A 66 -7.86 6.48 10.82
CA THR A 66 -7.67 7.69 11.63
C THR A 66 -7.44 7.33 13.09
N GLN A 67 -7.99 6.19 13.52
CA GLN A 67 -7.90 5.69 14.89
C GLN A 67 -7.47 4.22 14.95
N CYS A 68 -6.92 3.84 16.10
CA CYS A 68 -6.64 2.45 16.44
C CYS A 68 -7.92 1.74 16.93
N SER A 69 -8.94 1.70 16.07
CA SER A 69 -10.22 1.05 16.34
C SER A 69 -10.06 -0.47 16.42
N ASP A 70 -11.04 -1.18 17.02
CA ASP A 70 -11.00 -2.64 17.06
C ASP A 70 -11.13 -3.26 15.66
N GLY A 71 -11.86 -2.62 14.75
CA GLY A 71 -11.89 -2.99 13.33
C GLY A 71 -10.52 -2.91 12.67
N TRP A 72 -9.79 -1.81 12.89
CA TRP A 72 -8.42 -1.67 12.37
C TRP A 72 -7.45 -2.67 13.00
N LYS A 73 -7.55 -2.93 14.32
CA LYS A 73 -6.73 -3.94 15.00
C LYS A 73 -6.97 -5.33 14.45
N SER A 74 -8.24 -5.70 14.25
CA SER A 74 -8.64 -6.98 13.66
C SER A 74 -8.09 -7.14 12.25
N LEU A 75 -8.31 -6.14 11.39
CA LEU A 75 -7.79 -6.13 10.02
C LEU A 75 -6.26 -6.23 9.97
N ARG A 76 -5.56 -5.52 10.86
CA ARG A 76 -4.09 -5.57 10.98
C ARG A 76 -3.61 -6.93 11.49
N ALA A 77 -4.29 -7.52 12.47
CA ALA A 77 -3.94 -8.83 13.02
C ALA A 77 -4.10 -9.93 11.97
N LEU A 78 -5.19 -9.91 11.21
CA LEU A 78 -5.41 -10.84 10.12
C LEU A 78 -4.34 -10.69 9.03
N CYS A 79 -4.04 -9.47 8.58
CA CYS A 79 -2.96 -9.29 7.61
C CYS A 79 -1.61 -9.80 8.15
N LYS A 80 -1.32 -9.59 9.44
CA LYS A 80 -0.10 -10.10 10.06
C LYS A 80 -0.06 -11.63 10.07
N ASN A 81 -1.17 -12.29 10.38
CA ASN A 81 -1.23 -13.74 10.58
C ASN A 81 -1.35 -14.49 9.25
N GLU A 82 -2.14 -13.95 8.32
CA GLU A 82 -2.44 -14.60 7.05
C GLU A 82 -1.48 -14.16 5.95
N LEU A 83 -1.23 -12.86 5.78
CA LEU A 83 -0.45 -12.34 4.64
C LEU A 83 1.06 -12.29 4.91
N PHE A 84 1.41 -11.92 6.14
CA PHE A 84 2.77 -11.54 6.51
C PHE A 84 3.36 -12.40 7.64
N SER A 85 2.80 -13.59 7.87
CA SER A 85 3.38 -14.56 8.79
C SER A 85 4.63 -15.20 8.16
N ALA A 86 5.50 -15.78 8.99
CA ALA A 86 6.70 -16.45 8.49
C ALA A 86 6.33 -17.58 7.52
N THR A 87 5.33 -18.40 7.87
CA THR A 87 4.82 -19.47 7.04
C THR A 87 4.25 -18.95 5.71
N ALA A 88 3.45 -17.89 5.75
CA ALA A 88 2.90 -17.29 4.53
C ALA A 88 3.99 -16.68 3.65
N ILE A 89 5.01 -16.05 4.23
CA ILE A 89 6.15 -15.53 3.47
C ILE A 89 6.95 -16.68 2.84
N GLU A 90 7.12 -17.80 3.54
CA GLU A 90 7.87 -18.95 3.06
C GLU A 90 7.14 -19.69 1.93
N SER A 91 5.82 -19.90 2.06
CA SER A 91 5.03 -20.57 1.01
C SER A 91 5.03 -19.83 -0.34
N GLN A 92 5.42 -18.55 -0.32
CA GLN A 92 5.51 -17.68 -1.49
C GLN A 92 6.93 -17.58 -2.06
N ALA A 93 7.91 -18.28 -1.50
CA ALA A 93 9.30 -18.19 -1.94
C ALA A 93 9.43 -18.53 -3.43
N VAL A 94 8.82 -19.64 -3.86
CA VAL A 94 8.82 -20.10 -5.25
C VAL A 94 8.22 -19.05 -6.20
N LEU A 95 7.11 -18.42 -5.82
CA LEU A 95 6.50 -17.36 -6.63
C LEU A 95 7.45 -16.16 -6.76
N ARG A 96 8.09 -15.74 -5.68
CA ARG A 96 9.04 -14.61 -5.72
C ARG A 96 10.27 -14.95 -6.57
N GLU A 97 10.80 -16.16 -6.46
CA GLU A 97 11.91 -16.63 -7.28
C GLU A 97 11.54 -16.59 -8.77
N LYS A 98 10.40 -17.18 -9.13
CA LYS A 98 9.86 -17.11 -10.49
C LYS A 98 9.73 -15.67 -11.01
N LYS A 99 9.18 -14.76 -10.20
CA LYS A 99 9.00 -13.35 -10.60
C LYS A 99 10.34 -12.62 -10.77
N ILE A 100 11.37 -13.00 -10.04
CA ILE A 100 12.73 -12.47 -10.22
C ILE A 100 13.39 -13.07 -11.46
N GLU A 101 13.20 -14.37 -11.74
CA GLU A 101 13.67 -15.01 -12.98
C GLU A 101 13.07 -14.33 -14.21
N GLU A 102 11.75 -14.12 -14.24
CA GLU A 102 11.05 -13.37 -15.31
C GLU A 102 11.66 -11.96 -15.52
N MET A 103 12.02 -11.28 -14.43
CA MET A 103 12.67 -9.97 -14.49
C MET A 103 14.07 -10.05 -15.10
N VAL A 104 14.87 -11.02 -14.67
CA VAL A 104 16.26 -11.21 -15.14
C VAL A 104 16.26 -11.58 -16.61
N GLU A 105 15.39 -12.50 -17.04
CA GLU A 105 15.21 -12.86 -18.46
C GLU A 105 14.75 -11.67 -19.30
N PHE A 106 13.80 -10.88 -18.80
CA PHE A 106 13.33 -9.67 -19.50
C PHE A 106 14.45 -8.65 -19.73
N ILE A 107 15.31 -8.45 -18.72
CA ILE A 107 16.46 -7.53 -18.83
C ILE A 107 17.55 -8.14 -19.71
N GLY A 108 17.84 -9.43 -19.56
CA GLY A 108 18.87 -10.14 -20.33
C GLY A 108 18.59 -10.16 -21.83
N ARG A 109 17.32 -10.26 -22.24
CA ARG A 109 16.92 -10.18 -23.66
C ARG A 109 17.08 -8.80 -24.30
N ARG A 110 17.42 -7.77 -23.52
CA ARG A 110 17.56 -6.36 -23.96
C ARG A 110 18.99 -5.84 -23.81
N GLU A 111 19.95 -6.73 -24.02
CA GLU A 111 21.36 -6.35 -24.04
C GLU A 111 21.61 -5.25 -25.07
N GLY A 112 22.29 -4.18 -24.67
CA GLY A 112 22.54 -3.01 -25.52
C GLY A 112 21.39 -2.00 -25.61
N GLU A 113 20.23 -2.25 -25.00
CA GLU A 113 19.08 -1.34 -25.00
C GLU A 113 18.94 -0.50 -23.71
N VAL A 114 18.31 0.66 -23.81
CA VAL A 114 17.97 1.48 -22.64
C VAL A 114 16.69 0.96 -21.98
N VAL A 115 16.82 0.40 -20.78
CA VAL A 115 15.69 -0.16 -20.00
C VAL A 115 15.31 0.74 -18.83
N ARG A 116 14.01 1.02 -18.68
CA ARG A 116 13.46 1.74 -17.52
C ARG A 116 13.27 0.80 -16.32
N ILE A 117 14.36 0.51 -15.61
CA ILE A 117 14.39 -0.44 -14.48
C ILE A 117 13.31 -0.16 -13.42
N GLY A 118 13.06 1.12 -13.10
CA GLY A 118 12.02 1.48 -12.12
C GLY A 118 10.61 1.01 -12.52
N GLU A 119 10.31 1.00 -13.82
CA GLU A 119 9.02 0.51 -14.32
C GLU A 119 8.94 -1.03 -14.30
N VAL A 120 10.05 -1.70 -14.60
CA VAL A 120 10.15 -3.16 -14.54
C VAL A 120 9.99 -3.64 -13.09
N VAL A 121 10.74 -3.07 -12.16
CA VAL A 121 10.64 -3.42 -10.73
C VAL A 121 9.22 -3.16 -10.20
N LEU A 122 8.60 -2.04 -10.59
CA LEU A 122 7.22 -1.76 -10.20
C LEU A 122 6.24 -2.82 -10.71
N ALA A 123 6.39 -3.25 -11.97
CA ALA A 123 5.56 -4.31 -12.56
C ALA A 123 5.75 -5.64 -11.83
N ILE A 124 6.99 -6.05 -11.56
CA ILE A 124 7.32 -7.29 -10.85
C ILE A 124 6.79 -7.30 -9.41
N VAL A 125 6.98 -6.21 -8.67
CA VAL A 125 6.45 -6.08 -7.30
C VAL A 125 4.92 -6.14 -7.32
N PHE A 126 4.30 -5.47 -8.30
CA PHE A 126 2.85 -5.46 -8.41
C PHE A 126 2.29 -6.83 -8.79
N ASN A 127 2.86 -7.50 -9.79
CA ASN A 127 2.46 -8.85 -10.18
C ASN A 127 2.67 -9.84 -9.05
N THR A 128 3.79 -9.76 -8.32
CA THR A 128 3.99 -10.58 -7.11
C THR A 128 2.80 -10.42 -6.16
N ILE A 129 2.41 -9.19 -5.80
CA ILE A 129 1.29 -8.94 -4.88
C ILE A 129 -0.05 -9.36 -5.47
N ALA A 130 -0.28 -9.11 -6.76
CA ALA A 130 -1.50 -9.50 -7.45
C ALA A 130 -1.65 -11.03 -7.47
N ASN A 131 -0.56 -11.75 -7.68
CA ASN A 131 -0.53 -13.20 -7.68
C ASN A 131 -0.76 -13.76 -6.27
N LEU A 132 -0.22 -13.11 -5.23
CA LEU A 132 -0.50 -13.48 -3.84
C LEU A 132 -1.98 -13.35 -3.45
N ILE A 133 -2.66 -12.31 -3.94
CA ILE A 133 -4.03 -12.03 -3.56
C ILE A 133 -5.02 -12.75 -4.48
N PHE A 134 -4.77 -12.74 -5.78
CA PHE A 134 -5.74 -13.13 -6.81
C PHE A 134 -5.21 -14.23 -7.74
N SER A 135 -3.99 -14.74 -7.54
CA SER A 135 -3.34 -15.73 -8.41
C SER A 135 -3.22 -15.32 -9.88
N VAL A 136 -3.13 -14.01 -10.16
CA VAL A 136 -3.04 -13.46 -11.52
C VAL A 136 -1.89 -12.48 -11.68
N ASP A 137 -1.32 -12.48 -12.89
CA ASP A 137 -0.45 -11.39 -13.35
C ASP A 137 -1.31 -10.34 -14.04
N LEU A 138 -1.19 -9.10 -13.58
CA LEU A 138 -2.07 -8.00 -13.99
C LEU A 138 -1.36 -6.96 -14.86
N ILE A 139 -0.02 -6.98 -14.90
CA ILE A 139 0.80 -6.09 -15.73
C ILE A 139 1.78 -6.96 -16.53
N GLY A 140 1.61 -7.04 -17.85
CA GLY A 140 2.62 -7.59 -18.74
C GLY A 140 3.93 -6.79 -18.66
N LEU A 141 5.07 -7.48 -18.74
CA LEU A 141 6.37 -6.82 -18.88
C LEU A 141 6.57 -6.26 -20.29
N GLU A 142 5.90 -6.85 -21.27
CA GLU A 142 5.83 -6.37 -22.65
C GLU A 142 4.62 -5.44 -22.83
N ASP A 143 4.72 -4.49 -23.76
CA ASP A 143 3.71 -3.46 -23.96
C ASP A 143 2.56 -4.02 -24.83
N ASP A 144 1.64 -4.76 -24.19
CA ASP A 144 0.48 -5.40 -24.84
C ASP A 144 -0.81 -4.55 -24.81
N GLY A 145 -0.71 -3.26 -24.47
CA GLY A 145 -1.82 -2.30 -24.43
C GLY A 145 -2.76 -2.43 -23.23
N ALA A 146 -3.05 -3.64 -22.77
CA ALA A 146 -3.87 -3.89 -21.57
C ALA A 146 -3.08 -3.64 -20.28
N ALA A 147 -1.82 -4.09 -20.21
CA ALA A 147 -0.90 -3.80 -19.12
C ALA A 147 -0.64 -2.28 -18.94
N THR A 148 -0.66 -1.55 -20.06
CA THR A 148 -0.49 -0.09 -20.12
C THR A 148 -1.62 0.63 -19.40
N GLY A 149 -2.86 0.12 -19.47
CA GLY A 149 -4.03 0.68 -18.78
C GLY A 149 -3.94 0.62 -17.26
N LEU A 150 -3.61 -0.54 -16.69
CA LEU A 150 -3.50 -0.69 -15.24
C LEU A 150 -2.26 0.01 -14.67
N LYS A 151 -1.12 -0.08 -15.37
CA LYS A 151 0.10 0.63 -15.00
C LYS A 151 -0.11 2.15 -14.99
N SER A 152 -0.75 2.70 -16.02
CA SER A 152 -1.06 4.14 -16.09
C SER A 152 -2.03 4.56 -14.98
N LEU A 153 -3.02 3.72 -14.67
CA LEU A 153 -3.94 3.93 -13.55
C LEU A 153 -3.19 4.00 -12.20
N MET A 154 -2.28 3.06 -11.94
CA MET A 154 -1.45 3.06 -10.73
C MET A 154 -0.58 4.31 -10.63
N TRP A 155 0.09 4.70 -11.71
CA TRP A 155 0.88 5.92 -11.76
C TRP A 155 0.05 7.17 -11.49
N ARG A 156 -1.15 7.24 -12.07
CA ARG A 156 -2.09 8.34 -11.83
C ARG A 156 -2.50 8.41 -10.36
N MET A 157 -2.80 7.28 -9.72
CA MET A 157 -3.10 7.24 -8.28
C MET A 157 -1.93 7.71 -7.42
N MET A 158 -0.70 7.24 -7.70
CA MET A 158 0.50 7.69 -6.98
C MET A 158 0.73 9.20 -7.15
N LYS A 159 0.59 9.72 -8.37
CA LYS A 159 0.71 11.15 -8.65
C LYS A 159 -0.33 11.97 -7.89
N LEU A 160 -1.60 11.53 -7.90
CA LEU A 160 -2.68 12.21 -7.19
C LEU A 160 -2.45 12.18 -5.67
N GLY A 161 -2.03 11.04 -5.12
CA GLY A 161 -1.76 10.89 -3.68
C GLY A 161 -0.52 11.67 -3.20
N ALA A 162 0.46 11.91 -4.08
CA ALA A 162 1.64 12.71 -3.78
C ALA A 162 1.43 14.22 -4.02
N THR A 163 0.34 14.62 -4.70
CA THR A 163 0.07 16.02 -4.99
C THR A 163 -0.45 16.72 -3.73
N PRO A 164 0.21 17.78 -3.23
CA PRO A 164 -0.30 18.53 -2.09
C PRO A 164 -1.68 19.12 -2.38
N ASN A 165 -2.63 18.93 -1.45
CA ASN A 165 -3.96 19.53 -1.55
C ASN A 165 -4.00 20.82 -0.72
N ILE A 166 -4.35 21.94 -1.34
CA ILE A 166 -4.45 23.25 -0.68
C ILE A 166 -5.48 23.21 0.46
N ALA A 167 -6.53 22.41 0.32
CA ALA A 167 -7.54 22.24 1.37
C ALA A 167 -6.98 21.58 2.65
N ASP A 168 -5.85 20.87 2.57
CA ASP A 168 -5.17 20.32 3.75
C ASP A 168 -4.51 21.42 4.60
N PHE A 169 -4.07 22.51 3.95
CA PHE A 169 -3.41 23.64 4.61
C PHE A 169 -4.38 24.74 5.02
N TYR A 170 -5.53 24.85 4.34
CA TYR A 170 -6.53 25.88 4.57
C TYR A 170 -7.92 25.26 4.72
N PRO A 171 -8.35 24.93 5.96
CA PRO A 171 -9.61 24.22 6.22
C PRO A 171 -10.87 24.90 5.67
N ILE A 172 -10.87 26.23 5.50
CA ILE A 172 -11.96 26.99 4.89
C ILE A 172 -12.27 26.53 3.45
N LEU A 173 -11.28 25.95 2.76
CA LEU A 173 -11.42 25.41 1.41
C LEU A 173 -11.82 23.92 1.41
N GLY A 174 -12.00 23.31 2.59
CA GLY A 174 -12.23 21.87 2.74
C GLY A 174 -13.51 21.35 2.08
N GLY A 175 -14.51 22.21 1.89
CA GLY A 175 -15.76 21.85 1.20
C GLY A 175 -15.66 21.89 -0.33
N ILE A 176 -14.57 22.41 -0.88
CA ILE A 176 -14.43 22.69 -2.31
C ILE A 176 -13.22 21.94 -2.85
N ASP A 177 -13.43 20.99 -3.76
CA ASP A 177 -12.36 20.21 -4.41
C ASP A 177 -11.66 21.05 -5.49
N LEU A 178 -11.00 22.15 -5.09
CA LEU A 178 -10.44 23.17 -5.99
C LEU A 178 -9.47 22.60 -7.04
N GLN A 179 -8.64 21.63 -6.65
CA GLN A 179 -7.68 20.98 -7.56
C GLN A 179 -8.29 19.76 -8.29
N GLY A 180 -9.54 19.41 -7.99
CA GLY A 180 -10.23 18.22 -8.49
C GLY A 180 -9.57 16.92 -8.02
N LEU A 181 -8.76 16.94 -6.96
CA LEU A 181 -7.97 15.79 -6.52
C LEU A 181 -8.86 14.67 -5.99
N LYS A 182 -9.89 15.01 -5.21
CA LYS A 182 -10.83 14.02 -4.68
C LYS A 182 -11.59 13.35 -5.83
N ARG A 183 -12.11 14.14 -6.78
CA ARG A 183 -12.82 13.62 -7.96
C ARG A 183 -11.93 12.73 -8.82
N LYS A 184 -10.70 13.18 -9.12
CA LYS A 184 -9.74 12.41 -9.92
C LYS A 184 -9.34 11.11 -9.21
N MET A 185 -9.16 11.14 -7.90
CA MET A 185 -8.86 9.94 -7.10
C MET A 185 -10.04 8.96 -7.10
N ALA A 186 -11.28 9.46 -7.02
CA ALA A 186 -12.49 8.63 -7.02
C ALA A 186 -12.59 7.82 -8.32
N VAL A 187 -12.37 8.47 -9.47
CA VAL A 187 -12.33 7.80 -10.77
C VAL A 187 -11.30 6.68 -10.78
N CYS A 188 -10.09 6.95 -10.27
CA CYS A 188 -9.03 5.95 -10.30
C CYS A 188 -9.32 4.76 -9.37
N VAL A 189 -9.83 5.03 -8.17
CA VAL A 189 -10.20 3.99 -7.20
C VAL A 189 -11.33 3.13 -7.72
N ASN A 190 -12.36 3.73 -8.35
CA ASN A 190 -13.47 2.97 -8.93
C ASN A 190 -13.01 2.07 -10.09
N GLN A 191 -12.10 2.56 -10.94
CA GLN A 191 -11.50 1.73 -11.99
C GLN A 191 -10.71 0.55 -11.40
N MET A 192 -9.93 0.80 -10.35
CA MET A 192 -9.15 -0.24 -9.67
C MET A 192 -10.05 -1.28 -8.98
N PHE A 193 -11.09 -0.82 -8.28
CA PHE A 193 -12.11 -1.69 -7.68
C PHE A 193 -12.84 -2.52 -8.73
N GLY A 194 -13.10 -1.97 -9.92
CA GLY A 194 -13.67 -2.72 -11.03
C GLY A 194 -12.77 -3.85 -11.52
N ILE A 195 -11.44 -3.69 -11.46
CA ILE A 195 -10.48 -4.73 -11.84
C ILE A 195 -10.47 -5.84 -10.80
N TRP A 196 -10.32 -5.51 -9.52
CA TRP A 196 -10.34 -6.50 -8.43
C TRP A 196 -11.70 -7.16 -8.25
N GLY A 197 -12.78 -6.39 -8.42
CA GLY A 197 -14.16 -6.85 -8.25
C GLY A 197 -14.53 -7.97 -9.21
N LYS A 198 -13.94 -8.04 -10.40
CA LYS A 198 -14.10 -9.19 -11.30
C LYS A 198 -13.59 -10.47 -10.66
N HIS A 199 -12.36 -10.46 -10.13
CA HIS A 199 -11.76 -11.61 -9.45
C HIS A 199 -12.51 -11.98 -8.16
N ILE A 200 -12.94 -10.99 -7.38
CA ILE A 200 -13.73 -11.23 -6.16
C ILE A 200 -15.06 -11.91 -6.52
N LYS A 201 -15.78 -11.38 -7.52
CA LYS A 201 -17.07 -11.90 -7.96
C LYS A 201 -16.93 -13.31 -8.53
N GLU A 202 -15.96 -13.54 -9.42
CA GLU A 202 -15.67 -14.86 -9.97
C GLU A 202 -15.40 -15.91 -8.88
N ARG A 203 -14.68 -15.52 -7.81
CA ARG A 203 -14.38 -16.42 -6.69
C ARG A 203 -15.59 -16.65 -5.78
N ARG A 204 -16.47 -15.67 -5.59
CA ARG A 204 -17.72 -15.84 -4.82
C ARG A 204 -18.72 -16.74 -5.54
N GLU A 205 -18.79 -16.65 -6.88
CA GLU A 205 -19.70 -17.45 -7.70
C GLU A 205 -19.24 -18.91 -7.84
N LYS A 206 -17.92 -19.14 -7.87
CA LYS A 206 -17.35 -20.48 -7.70
C LYS A 206 -17.47 -20.87 -6.23
N HIS A 207 -18.62 -21.42 -5.82
CA HIS A 207 -18.84 -21.92 -4.46
C HIS A 207 -17.60 -22.66 -3.93
N VAL A 208 -17.19 -22.35 -2.71
CA VAL A 208 -16.07 -22.98 -1.98
C VAL A 208 -16.35 -24.47 -1.83
N GLN A 209 -16.02 -25.24 -2.86
CA GLN A 209 -15.95 -26.69 -2.86
C GLN A 209 -14.54 -27.05 -2.39
N ASP A 210 -14.44 -27.34 -1.10
CA ASP A 210 -13.51 -28.27 -0.43
C ASP A 210 -12.14 -28.51 -1.09
N GLY A 211 -11.44 -27.43 -1.43
CA GLY A 211 -10.08 -27.44 -1.96
C GLY A 211 -9.13 -26.70 -1.02
N PRO A 212 -7.83 -27.06 -1.02
CA PRO A 212 -6.83 -26.32 -0.24
C PRO A 212 -6.86 -24.84 -0.64
N ARG A 213 -6.87 -23.95 0.35
CA ARG A 213 -6.85 -22.49 0.15
C ARG A 213 -5.69 -22.12 -0.76
N SER A 214 -6.00 -21.58 -1.92
CA SER A 214 -5.02 -21.43 -3.00
C SER A 214 -4.31 -20.08 -2.93
N ASP A 215 -5.01 -19.04 -2.48
CA ASP A 215 -4.49 -17.68 -2.36
C ASP A 215 -5.16 -16.88 -1.23
N PHE A 216 -4.76 -15.61 -1.06
CA PHE A 216 -5.29 -14.79 0.01
C PHE A 216 -6.71 -14.30 -0.20
N LEU A 217 -7.21 -14.28 -1.44
CA LEU A 217 -8.63 -14.00 -1.66
C LEU A 217 -9.49 -15.07 -0.98
N ASP A 218 -9.13 -16.35 -1.09
CA ASP A 218 -9.83 -17.44 -0.39
C ASP A 218 -9.83 -17.23 1.14
N VAL A 219 -8.69 -16.80 1.69
CA VAL A 219 -8.56 -16.51 3.12
C VAL A 219 -9.46 -15.33 3.53
N PHE A 220 -9.49 -14.24 2.75
CA PHE A 220 -10.35 -13.10 3.08
C PHE A 220 -11.84 -13.47 3.01
N LEU A 221 -12.25 -14.21 1.98
CA LEU A 221 -13.63 -14.66 1.80
C LEU A 221 -14.06 -15.60 2.94
N ALA A 222 -13.21 -16.55 3.33
CA ALA A 222 -13.48 -17.47 4.44
C ALA A 222 -13.58 -16.76 5.81
N ASN A 223 -12.92 -15.61 5.96
CA ASN A 223 -13.01 -14.77 7.17
C ASN A 223 -14.12 -13.71 7.09
N GLY A 224 -15.01 -13.79 6.08
CA GLY A 224 -16.19 -12.93 5.98
C GLY A 224 -15.91 -11.49 5.54
N PHE A 225 -14.79 -11.24 4.85
CA PHE A 225 -14.49 -9.88 4.39
C PHE A 225 -15.48 -9.41 3.33
N GLU A 226 -15.89 -8.16 3.46
CA GLU A 226 -16.65 -7.45 2.44
C GLU A 226 -15.73 -7.08 1.26
N ASP A 227 -16.32 -6.97 0.06
CA ASP A 227 -15.59 -6.61 -1.16
C ASP A 227 -14.81 -5.31 -1.00
N LEU A 228 -15.39 -4.33 -0.29
CA LEU A 228 -14.74 -3.06 -0.02
C LEU A 228 -13.48 -3.23 0.84
N GLN A 229 -13.49 -4.13 1.82
CA GLN A 229 -12.31 -4.42 2.66
C GLN A 229 -11.24 -5.13 1.84
N ILE A 230 -11.61 -6.13 1.03
CA ILE A 230 -10.68 -6.86 0.15
C ILE A 230 -10.00 -5.89 -0.82
N ASN A 231 -10.79 -5.03 -1.46
CA ASN A 231 -10.31 -4.01 -2.38
C ASN A 231 -9.29 -3.07 -1.69
N TRP A 232 -9.60 -2.57 -0.48
CA TRP A 232 -8.66 -1.69 0.22
C TRP A 232 -7.38 -2.39 0.67
N VAL A 233 -7.45 -3.65 1.10
CA VAL A 233 -6.26 -4.45 1.45
C VAL A 233 -5.38 -4.69 0.24
N ALA A 234 -5.96 -5.01 -0.92
CA ALA A 234 -5.24 -5.15 -2.19
C ALA A 234 -4.55 -3.84 -2.63
N MET A 235 -5.17 -2.69 -2.31
CA MET A 235 -4.55 -1.38 -2.54
C MET A 235 -3.33 -1.13 -1.64
N VAL A 236 -3.39 -1.59 -0.39
CA VAL A 236 -2.41 -1.30 0.67
C VAL A 236 -1.19 -2.22 0.65
N CYS A 237 -1.33 -3.50 0.25
CA CYS A 237 -0.22 -4.46 0.30
C CYS A 237 1.01 -4.04 -0.54
N LYS A 238 0.85 -3.07 -1.44
CA LYS A 238 1.94 -2.42 -2.21
C LYS A 238 2.95 -1.66 -1.35
N LEU A 239 2.57 -1.17 -0.16
CA LEU A 239 3.39 -0.23 0.60
C LEU A 239 4.36 -0.87 1.61
N ARG A 240 4.34 -2.21 1.79
CA ARG A 240 5.07 -2.85 2.90
C ARG A 240 6.13 -3.90 2.52
N LEU A 241 6.29 -4.27 1.24
CA LEU A 241 7.21 -5.34 0.84
C LEU A 241 8.69 -4.91 0.65
N ILE A 242 9.05 -3.64 0.88
CA ILE A 242 10.44 -3.15 0.68
C ILE A 242 11.32 -3.28 1.95
N ARG A 243 10.84 -3.84 3.06
CA ARG A 243 11.65 -3.99 4.29
C ARG A 243 11.56 -5.38 4.92
N SER A 244 12.21 -6.37 4.32
CA SER A 244 12.58 -7.62 5.01
C SER A 244 13.88 -8.25 4.50
N ARG A 245 14.99 -7.50 4.44
CA ARG A 245 16.33 -8.12 4.22
C ARG A 245 17.44 -7.62 5.14
N HIS A 246 17.09 -7.21 6.37
CA HIS A 246 18.07 -6.75 7.36
C HIS A 246 18.01 -7.43 8.73
N ARG A 247 17.20 -8.48 8.92
CA ARG A 247 17.17 -9.25 10.18
C ARG A 247 17.79 -10.64 10.14
N LEU A 248 17.99 -11.26 8.97
CA LEU A 248 18.52 -12.62 8.90
C LEU A 248 20.05 -12.69 8.79
N THR A 249 20.73 -11.62 8.36
CA THR A 249 22.21 -11.62 8.21
C THR A 249 22.97 -11.29 9.50
N LYS A 250 22.29 -10.92 10.60
CA LYS A 250 22.94 -10.68 11.91
C LYS A 250 22.96 -11.89 12.84
N GLN A 251 22.21 -12.96 12.54
CA GLN A 251 22.16 -14.14 13.40
C GLN A 251 23.16 -15.23 12.99
N ASN A 252 23.68 -15.18 11.76
CA ASN A 252 24.73 -16.10 11.25
C ASN A 252 26.16 -15.55 11.35
N LYS A 253 26.41 -14.48 12.14
CA LYS A 253 27.76 -13.94 12.38
C LYS A 253 28.19 -14.00 13.86
N THR A 254 27.49 -14.76 14.68
CA THR A 254 27.80 -14.93 16.11
C THR A 254 27.87 -16.39 16.54
N ASN A 255 28.22 -17.29 15.62
CA ASN A 255 28.75 -18.61 15.95
C ASN A 255 30.10 -18.76 15.24
#